data_AF-A0A1W9PS23-F1
#
_entry.id   AF-A0A1W9PS23-F1
#
_cell.length_a   1.000
_cell.length_b   1.000
_cell.length_c   1.000
_cell.angle_alpha   90.00
_cell.angle_beta   90.00
_cell.angle_gamma   90.00
#
_symmetry.space_group_name_H-M   'P 1'
#
loop_
_entity.id
_entity.type
_entity.pdbx_description
1 polymer ?
#
loop_
_entity_poly.entity_id
_entity_poly.type
_entity_poly.pdbx_seq_one_letter_code
_entity_poly.pdbx_strand_id
1 'polypeptide(L)'
;MKTRFVFSLFILLTLIGCQTDRSPATETAEAPTATPGLPTPVVQTTAVPSVEAAAAAYLDAWAADDYAAMYALLDDDSKAEINETEFADLHRGIAAELALESLEYDILSTTTTPASAKVAYQIRYNSVLIGTLQRDIVMEMTLAGEWQIAWRKTMILPELEGENHLWLQRHVPSRGNIYDRAGNVAVAYAEAVSLLLDTCAIFMRVK
;
A
#
# COMPACT_ATOMS: atom_id res chain seq x y z
N MET A 1 -20.58 -13.61 -39.12
CA MET A 1 -21.80 -12.93 -38.63
C MET A 1 -23.04 -13.52 -39.30
N LYS A 2 -23.70 -14.54 -38.72
CA LYS A 2 -25.01 -15.07 -39.21
C LYS A 2 -25.61 -16.21 -38.35
N THR A 3 -25.46 -16.19 -37.03
CA THR A 3 -26.01 -17.29 -36.18
C THR A 3 -26.68 -16.84 -34.88
N ARG A 4 -26.77 -15.53 -34.60
CA ARG A 4 -27.37 -15.00 -33.36
C ARG A 4 -28.84 -14.59 -33.47
N PHE A 5 -29.45 -14.64 -34.65
CA PHE A 5 -30.80 -14.11 -34.88
C PHE A 5 -31.91 -15.18 -34.93
N VAL A 6 -31.56 -16.47 -34.88
CA VAL A 6 -32.53 -17.58 -35.05
C VAL A 6 -33.04 -18.14 -33.71
N PHE A 7 -32.37 -17.83 -32.58
CA PHE A 7 -32.71 -18.40 -31.27
C PHE A 7 -33.78 -17.64 -30.47
N SER A 8 -34.16 -16.42 -30.88
CA SER A 8 -35.14 -15.59 -30.14
C SER A 8 -36.60 -15.77 -30.60
N LEU A 9 -36.89 -16.62 -31.59
CA LEU A 9 -38.24 -16.76 -32.16
C LEU A 9 -38.98 -18.06 -31.75
N PHE A 10 -38.37 -18.94 -30.93
CA PHE A 10 -38.91 -20.30 -30.71
C PHE A 10 -39.40 -20.62 -29.28
N ILE A 11 -39.38 -19.68 -28.34
CA ILE A 11 -39.82 -19.92 -26.94
C ILE A 11 -41.07 -19.12 -26.54
N LEU A 12 -41.66 -18.34 -27.46
CA LEU A 12 -42.88 -17.56 -27.23
C LEU A 12 -44.18 -18.26 -27.72
N LEU A 13 -44.23 -19.61 -27.76
CA LEU A 13 -45.34 -20.32 -28.41
C LEU A 13 -45.88 -21.58 -27.69
N THR A 14 -45.73 -21.73 -26.38
CA THR A 14 -46.41 -22.83 -25.68
C THR A 14 -46.85 -22.42 -24.28
N LEU A 15 -48.11 -22.01 -24.13
CA LEU A 15 -49.05 -22.40 -23.05
C LEU A 15 -50.31 -21.52 -23.10
N ILE A 16 -51.16 -21.78 -24.10
CA ILE A 16 -52.58 -21.43 -24.08
C ILE A 16 -53.32 -22.73 -23.73
N GLY A 17 -53.93 -22.78 -22.55
CA GLY A 17 -54.77 -23.87 -22.06
C GLY A 17 -56.10 -23.32 -21.54
N CYS A 18 -57.18 -23.97 -21.93
CA CYS A 18 -58.56 -23.50 -21.97
C CYS A 18 -59.25 -23.22 -20.63
N GLN A 19 -60.28 -22.38 -20.78
CA GLN A 19 -61.25 -21.86 -19.83
C GLN A 19 -62.33 -22.90 -19.52
N THR A 20 -62.91 -22.86 -18.31
CA THR A 20 -64.28 -23.36 -18.06
C THR A 20 -64.90 -22.58 -16.91
N ASP A 21 -66.07 -22.00 -17.20
CA ASP A 21 -66.94 -21.20 -16.35
C ASP A 21 -67.41 -21.92 -15.08
N ARG A 22 -67.44 -21.19 -13.96
CA ARG A 22 -68.45 -21.39 -12.90
C ARG A 22 -68.63 -20.12 -12.05
N SER A 23 -69.77 -19.48 -12.24
CA SER A 23 -70.48 -18.64 -11.26
C SER A 23 -71.84 -19.33 -11.02
N PRO A 24 -72.59 -19.13 -9.91
CA PRO A 24 -72.47 -18.12 -8.86
C PRO A 24 -72.58 -18.67 -7.42
N ALA A 25 -72.26 -17.83 -6.42
CA ALA A 25 -73.14 -17.46 -5.31
C ALA A 25 -72.36 -16.82 -4.14
N THR A 26 -72.94 -15.73 -3.66
CA THR A 26 -72.61 -14.95 -2.47
C THR A 26 -72.60 -15.79 -1.19
N GLU A 27 -71.52 -15.71 -0.41
CA GLU A 27 -71.57 -15.96 1.03
C GLU A 27 -70.58 -15.05 1.77
N THR A 28 -71.12 -14.29 2.71
CA THR A 28 -70.46 -13.34 3.60
C THR A 28 -69.62 -14.10 4.63
N ALA A 29 -68.31 -13.86 4.72
CA ALA A 29 -67.51 -14.22 5.90
C ALA A 29 -66.19 -13.40 5.99
N GLU A 30 -66.22 -12.46 6.93
CA GLU A 30 -65.15 -11.96 7.81
C GLU A 30 -63.78 -11.52 7.25
N ALA A 31 -63.48 -10.24 7.44
CA ALA A 31 -62.17 -9.64 7.21
C ALA A 31 -61.11 -10.20 8.18
N PRO A 32 -59.91 -10.62 7.71
CA PRO A 32 -58.80 -10.87 8.60
C PRO A 32 -58.25 -9.53 9.11
N THR A 33 -58.35 -9.34 10.42
CA THR A 33 -57.70 -8.27 11.19
C THR A 33 -56.20 -8.22 10.87
N ALA A 34 -55.73 -7.09 10.35
CA ALA A 34 -54.32 -6.84 10.14
C ALA A 34 -53.58 -6.83 11.49
N THR A 35 -52.70 -7.80 11.70
CA THR A 35 -51.71 -7.76 12.77
C THR A 35 -50.79 -6.56 12.52
N PRO A 36 -50.51 -5.70 13.52
CA PRO A 36 -49.52 -4.63 13.39
C PRO A 36 -48.16 -5.25 13.04
N GLY A 37 -47.71 -5.08 11.80
CA GLY A 37 -46.39 -5.51 11.35
C GLY A 37 -45.31 -4.76 12.12
N LEU A 38 -44.24 -5.47 12.50
CA LEU A 38 -43.06 -4.85 13.10
C LEU A 38 -42.54 -3.72 12.20
N PRO A 39 -42.10 -2.58 12.77
CA PRO A 39 -41.52 -1.50 12.00
C PRO A 39 -40.31 -2.02 11.21
N THR A 40 -40.21 -1.62 9.94
CA THR A 40 -39.08 -1.97 9.08
C THR A 40 -37.79 -1.42 9.69
N PRO A 41 -36.71 -2.22 9.83
CA PRO A 41 -35.45 -1.73 10.37
C PRO A 41 -34.91 -0.61 9.50
N VAL A 42 -34.73 0.57 10.09
CA VAL A 42 -34.11 1.72 9.44
C VAL A 42 -32.60 1.47 9.41
N VAL A 43 -32.10 1.00 8.27
CA VAL A 43 -30.65 0.87 8.04
C VAL A 43 -30.09 2.29 7.83
N GLN A 44 -29.49 2.85 8.87
CA GLN A 44 -28.72 4.08 8.78
C GLN A 44 -27.36 3.74 8.17
N THR A 45 -27.18 4.01 6.87
CA THR A 45 -25.90 3.86 6.20
C THR A 45 -25.09 5.14 6.42
N THR A 46 -24.27 5.17 7.46
CA THR A 46 -23.23 6.20 7.59
C THR A 46 -22.16 5.92 6.54
N ALA A 47 -21.99 6.81 5.56
CA ALA A 47 -20.94 6.67 4.56
C ALA A 47 -19.59 6.79 5.27
N VAL A 48 -18.95 5.65 5.53
CA VAL A 48 -17.58 5.61 6.04
C VAL A 48 -16.66 6.18 4.94
N PRO A 49 -15.65 7.01 5.28
CA PRO A 49 -14.68 7.48 4.31
C PRO A 49 -14.05 6.31 3.56
N SER A 50 -13.59 6.53 2.32
CA SER A 50 -12.99 5.47 1.51
C SER A 50 -11.67 5.02 2.12
N VAL A 51 -11.56 3.73 2.47
CA VAL A 51 -10.32 3.10 2.94
C VAL A 51 -9.20 3.26 1.92
N GLU A 52 -9.51 2.99 0.65
CA GLU A 52 -8.56 3.06 -0.45
C GLU A 52 -8.01 4.48 -0.62
N ALA A 53 -8.86 5.50 -0.44
CA ALA A 53 -8.41 6.90 -0.52
C ALA A 53 -7.47 7.28 0.62
N ALA A 54 -7.71 6.80 1.85
CA ALA A 54 -6.84 7.04 2.98
C ALA A 54 -5.49 6.31 2.85
N ALA A 55 -5.50 5.07 2.35
CA ALA A 55 -4.28 4.33 2.04
C ALA A 55 -3.47 5.00 0.91
N ALA A 56 -4.14 5.43 -0.16
CA ALA A 56 -3.50 6.17 -1.24
C ALA A 56 -2.87 7.49 -0.74
N ALA A 57 -3.56 8.25 0.12
CA ALA A 57 -3.01 9.48 0.69
C ALA A 57 -1.70 9.25 1.46
N TYR A 58 -1.61 8.15 2.21
CA TYR A 58 -0.37 7.78 2.90
C TYR A 58 0.74 7.38 1.92
N LEU A 59 0.42 6.54 0.93
CA LEU A 59 1.40 6.06 -0.05
C LEU A 59 1.88 7.18 -0.99
N ASP A 60 1.00 8.13 -1.33
CA ASP A 60 1.34 9.36 -2.07
C ASP A 60 2.27 10.26 -1.26
N ALA A 61 1.96 10.47 0.03
CA ALA A 61 2.84 11.22 0.93
C ALA A 61 4.22 10.55 1.04
N TRP A 62 4.27 9.21 1.08
CA TRP A 62 5.54 8.48 1.10
C TRP A 62 6.31 8.61 -0.22
N ALA A 63 5.65 8.48 -1.36
CA ALA A 63 6.28 8.67 -2.67
C ALA A 63 6.80 10.11 -2.87
N ALA A 64 6.22 11.09 -2.17
CA ALA A 64 6.64 12.50 -2.17
C ALA A 64 7.67 12.84 -1.07
N ASP A 65 8.13 11.87 -0.29
CA ASP A 65 9.01 12.07 0.88
C ASP A 65 8.42 13.01 1.97
N ASP A 66 7.09 13.15 2.02
CA ASP A 66 6.39 13.96 3.03
C ASP A 66 6.09 13.11 4.28
N TYR A 67 7.12 12.89 5.09
CA TYR A 67 7.00 12.11 6.32
C TYR A 67 6.10 12.76 7.38
N ALA A 68 5.92 14.08 7.34
CA ALA A 68 5.04 14.79 8.27
C ALA A 68 3.57 14.48 7.94
N ALA A 69 3.19 14.53 6.66
CA ALA A 69 1.86 14.12 6.21
C ALA A 69 1.60 12.63 6.48
N MET A 70 2.58 11.76 6.26
CA MET A 70 2.48 10.34 6.62
C MET A 70 2.22 10.14 8.11
N TYR A 71 3.01 10.80 8.97
CA TYR A 71 2.90 10.66 10.42
C TYR A 71 1.55 11.14 10.95
N ALA A 72 0.97 12.18 10.34
CA ALA A 72 -0.36 12.68 10.70
C ALA A 72 -1.46 11.62 10.55
N LEU A 73 -1.35 10.73 9.55
CA LEU A 73 -2.32 9.68 9.22
C LEU A 73 -2.22 8.43 10.11
N LEU A 74 -1.21 8.34 10.98
CA LEU A 74 -1.04 7.20 11.88
C LEU A 74 -2.05 7.19 13.02
N ASP A 75 -2.33 6.01 13.54
CA ASP A 75 -3.12 5.85 14.76
C ASP A 75 -2.33 6.26 16.02
N ASP A 76 -3.07 6.45 17.11
CA ASP A 76 -2.50 6.89 18.38
C ASP A 76 -1.56 5.84 19.00
N ASP A 77 -1.82 4.54 18.77
CA ASP A 77 -0.97 3.45 19.23
C ASP A 77 0.41 3.52 18.56
N SER A 78 0.47 3.73 17.24
CA SER A 78 1.73 3.88 16.50
C SER A 78 2.48 5.14 16.93
N LYS A 79 1.78 6.25 17.15
CA LYS A 79 2.36 7.53 17.63
C LYS A 79 2.88 7.43 19.05
N ALA A 80 2.38 6.48 19.85
CA ALA A 80 2.90 6.19 21.19
C ALA A 80 4.20 5.37 21.15
N GLU A 81 4.41 4.58 20.10
CA GLU A 81 5.61 3.76 19.90
C GLU A 81 6.78 4.53 19.29
N ILE A 82 6.52 5.47 18.37
CA ILE A 82 7.55 6.24 17.66
C ILE A 82 7.13 7.70 17.52
N ASN A 83 8.03 8.64 17.81
CA ASN A 83 7.76 10.05 17.58
C ASN A 83 8.00 10.47 16.12
N GLU A 84 7.48 11.62 15.72
CA GLU A 84 7.56 12.11 14.34
C GLU A 84 9.00 12.25 13.81
N THR A 85 9.93 12.71 14.66
CA THR A 85 11.32 12.91 14.25
C THR A 85 12.01 11.57 14.01
N GLU A 86 11.84 10.62 14.93
CA GLU A 86 12.37 9.25 14.78
C GLU A 86 11.75 8.53 13.58
N PHE A 87 10.45 8.71 13.35
CA PHE A 87 9.76 8.16 12.19
C PHE A 87 10.35 8.68 10.88
N ALA A 88 10.54 9.99 10.77
CA ALA A 88 11.11 10.60 9.58
C ALA A 88 12.57 10.19 9.36
N ASP A 89 13.38 10.15 10.43
CA ASP A 89 14.78 9.74 10.35
C ASP A 89 14.95 8.27 9.98
N LEU A 90 14.04 7.39 10.45
CA LEU A 90 14.00 5.99 10.04
C LEU A 90 13.76 5.85 8.54
N HIS A 91 12.76 6.56 7.98
CA HIS A 91 12.47 6.51 6.55
C HIS A 91 13.63 7.06 5.71
N ARG A 92 14.20 8.20 6.11
CA ARG A 92 15.38 8.79 5.46
C ARG A 92 16.59 7.87 5.52
N GLY A 93 16.84 7.24 6.66
CA GLY A 93 17.93 6.30 6.86
C GLY A 93 17.80 5.10 5.91
N ILE A 94 16.60 4.52 5.81
CA ILE A 94 16.34 3.40 4.90
C ILE A 94 16.45 3.83 3.44
N ALA A 95 15.91 5.00 3.07
CA ALA A 95 16.05 5.53 1.71
C ALA A 95 17.53 5.75 1.33
N ALA A 96 18.35 6.25 2.26
CA ALA A 96 19.78 6.43 2.06
C ALA A 96 20.53 5.09 1.94
N GLU A 97 20.26 4.13 2.83
CA GLU A 97 20.86 2.78 2.79
C GLU A 97 20.50 2.03 1.50
N LEU A 98 19.25 2.16 1.02
CA LEU A 98 18.84 1.59 -0.26
C LEU A 98 19.40 2.36 -1.46
N ALA A 99 19.97 3.55 -1.27
CA ALA A 99 20.22 4.51 -2.35
C ALA A 99 18.99 4.68 -3.25
N LEU A 100 17.84 4.91 -2.61
CA LEU A 100 16.53 5.03 -3.22
C LEU A 100 16.47 6.29 -4.10
N GLU A 101 16.05 6.13 -5.35
CA GLU A 101 15.82 7.21 -6.31
C GLU A 101 14.34 7.57 -6.40
N SER A 102 13.47 6.57 -6.46
CA SER A 102 12.02 6.77 -6.48
C SER A 102 11.28 5.58 -5.88
N LEU A 103 10.07 5.88 -5.40
CA LEU A 103 9.14 4.90 -4.85
C LEU A 103 7.85 4.94 -5.67
N GLU A 104 7.42 3.78 -6.14
CA GLU A 104 6.12 3.60 -6.77
C GLU A 104 5.33 2.54 -6.01
N TYR A 105 4.00 2.60 -6.11
CA TYR A 105 3.14 1.61 -5.47
C TYR A 105 1.94 1.25 -6.36
N ASP A 106 1.37 0.08 -6.11
CA ASP A 106 0.08 -0.34 -6.65
C ASP A 106 -0.77 -0.95 -5.53
N ILE A 107 -2.01 -0.48 -5.36
CA ILE A 107 -2.97 -1.09 -4.45
C ILE A 107 -3.53 -2.34 -5.12
N LEU A 108 -3.35 -3.50 -4.47
CA LEU A 108 -3.74 -4.80 -5.00
C LEU A 108 -5.15 -5.18 -4.57
N SER A 109 -5.47 -4.99 -3.28
CA SER A 109 -6.80 -5.26 -2.75
C SER A 109 -7.08 -4.52 -1.45
N THR A 110 -8.35 -4.28 -1.19
CA THR A 110 -8.84 -3.64 0.04
C THR A 110 -9.92 -4.52 0.67
N THR A 111 -9.77 -4.84 1.94
CA THR A 111 -10.74 -5.60 2.72
C THR A 111 -11.16 -4.76 3.93
N THR A 112 -12.46 -4.48 4.05
CA THR A 112 -13.00 -3.61 5.11
C THR A 112 -13.94 -4.39 6.02
N THR A 113 -13.75 -4.20 7.32
CA THR A 113 -14.60 -4.66 8.43
C THR A 113 -15.17 -3.42 9.12
N PRO A 114 -16.28 -3.49 9.89
CA PRO A 114 -16.91 -2.29 10.45
C PRO A 114 -16.02 -1.35 11.28
N ALA A 115 -14.91 -1.84 11.85
CA ALA A 115 -14.00 -1.05 12.69
C ALA A 115 -12.52 -1.13 12.25
N SER A 116 -12.20 -1.94 11.25
CA SER A 116 -10.82 -2.15 10.78
C SER A 116 -10.78 -2.43 9.29
N ALA A 117 -9.67 -2.11 8.65
CA ALA A 117 -9.45 -2.44 7.25
C ALA A 117 -8.04 -2.96 7.04
N LYS A 118 -7.87 -3.75 5.97
CA LYS A 118 -6.59 -4.24 5.50
C LYS A 118 -6.45 -3.87 4.03
N VAL A 119 -5.34 -3.24 3.68
CA VAL A 119 -5.01 -2.84 2.31
C VAL A 119 -3.74 -3.56 1.92
N ALA A 120 -3.83 -4.45 0.94
CA ALA A 120 -2.68 -5.08 0.33
C ALA A 120 -2.20 -4.21 -0.83
N TYR A 121 -0.92 -3.87 -0.84
CA TYR A 121 -0.29 -3.08 -1.89
C TYR A 121 1.10 -3.63 -2.19
N GLN A 122 1.58 -3.37 -3.40
CA GLN A 122 2.96 -3.65 -3.80
C GLN A 122 3.73 -2.35 -3.87
N ILE A 123 4.91 -2.30 -3.27
CA ILE A 123 5.88 -1.22 -3.46
C ILE A 123 6.99 -1.65 -4.40
N ARG A 124 7.36 -0.74 -5.30
CA ARG A 124 8.59 -0.81 -6.10
C ARG A 124 9.57 0.25 -5.62
N TYR A 125 10.68 -0.19 -5.05
CA TYR A 125 11.82 0.63 -4.69
C TYR A 125 12.78 0.69 -5.87
N ASN A 126 12.93 1.85 -6.51
CA ASN A 126 13.92 2.03 -7.56
C ASN A 126 15.23 2.54 -6.92
N SER A 127 16.23 1.67 -6.84
CA SER A 127 17.56 2.02 -6.31
C SER A 127 18.58 2.22 -7.42
N VAL A 128 19.42 3.25 -7.25
CA VAL A 128 20.55 3.52 -8.16
C VAL A 128 21.61 2.41 -8.10
N LEU A 129 21.73 1.69 -6.96
CA LEU A 129 22.83 0.76 -6.73
C LEU A 129 22.47 -0.71 -6.96
N ILE A 130 21.23 -1.09 -6.67
CA ILE A 130 20.77 -2.48 -6.73
C ILE A 130 19.62 -2.71 -7.71
N GLY A 131 19.13 -1.65 -8.37
CA GLY A 131 18.00 -1.71 -9.29
C GLY A 131 16.65 -1.70 -8.57
N THR A 132 15.61 -2.21 -9.23
CA THR A 132 14.26 -2.23 -8.68
C THR A 132 14.03 -3.42 -7.75
N LEU A 133 13.55 -3.16 -6.54
CA LEU A 133 13.07 -4.17 -5.60
C LEU A 133 11.56 -4.07 -5.45
N GLN A 134 10.89 -5.21 -5.33
CA GLN A 134 9.43 -5.25 -5.18
C GLN A 134 9.06 -5.96 -3.89
N ARG A 135 8.10 -5.41 -3.14
CA ARG A 135 7.57 -6.02 -1.92
C ARG A 135 6.06 -5.87 -1.84
N ASP A 136 5.41 -6.97 -1.50
CA ASP A 136 3.98 -7.01 -1.21
C ASP A 136 3.81 -6.82 0.30
N ILE A 137 2.99 -5.85 0.68
CA ILE A 137 2.82 -5.39 2.05
C ILE A 137 1.33 -5.27 2.35
N VAL A 138 0.96 -5.54 3.60
CA VAL A 138 -0.40 -5.33 4.09
C VAL A 138 -0.38 -4.21 5.12
N MET A 139 -1.08 -3.13 4.82
CA MET A 139 -1.36 -2.05 5.75
C MET A 139 -2.62 -2.39 6.52
N GLU A 140 -2.54 -2.29 7.84
CA GLU A 140 -3.69 -2.39 8.73
C GLU A 140 -4.16 -0.98 9.11
N MET A 141 -5.47 -0.80 9.14
CA MET A 141 -6.10 0.48 9.44
C MET A 141 -7.22 0.30 10.46
N THR A 142 -7.40 1.30 11.30
CA THR A 142 -8.44 1.35 12.33
C THR A 142 -9.32 2.57 12.11
N LEU A 143 -10.60 2.48 12.48
CA LEU A 143 -11.55 3.57 12.32
C LEU A 143 -11.75 4.31 13.65
N ALA A 144 -11.24 5.54 13.74
CA ALA A 144 -11.35 6.42 14.90
C ALA A 144 -11.96 7.78 14.51
N GLY A 145 -13.09 7.75 13.80
CA GLY A 145 -13.71 8.92 13.15
C GLY A 145 -13.23 9.10 11.71
N GLU A 146 -11.91 9.03 11.52
CA GLU A 146 -11.26 8.87 10.21
C GLU A 146 -10.45 7.56 10.19
N TRP A 147 -10.09 7.10 8.99
CA TRP A 147 -9.21 5.94 8.86
C TRP A 147 -7.79 6.32 9.26
N GLN A 148 -7.28 5.65 10.27
CA GLN A 148 -5.92 5.81 10.77
C GLN A 148 -5.12 4.54 10.49
N ILE A 149 -3.82 4.69 10.31
CA ILE A 149 -2.94 3.61 9.90
C ILE A 149 -2.22 3.06 11.12
N ALA A 150 -2.37 1.75 11.35
CA ALA A 150 -1.62 1.00 12.34
C ALA A 150 -0.23 0.71 11.76
N TRP A 151 0.71 1.63 11.99
CA TRP A 151 2.03 1.58 11.39
C TRP A 151 2.97 0.63 12.12
N ARG A 152 3.78 -0.07 11.35
CA ARG A 152 4.86 -0.93 11.84
C ARG A 152 6.07 -0.82 10.92
N LYS A 153 7.28 -1.08 11.44
CA LYS A 153 8.52 -1.12 10.64
C LYS A 153 8.43 -2.07 9.43
N THR A 154 7.66 -3.16 9.56
CA THR A 154 7.41 -4.13 8.48
C THR A 154 6.69 -3.54 7.28
N MET A 155 6.03 -2.37 7.44
CA MET A 155 5.42 -1.65 6.34
C MET A 155 6.43 -0.95 5.43
N ILE A 156 7.65 -0.72 5.92
CA ILE A 156 8.76 -0.24 5.10
C ILE A 156 9.32 -1.43 4.31
N LEU A 157 9.83 -2.42 5.02
CA LEU A 157 10.29 -3.67 4.42
C LEU A 157 9.81 -4.81 5.32
N PRO A 158 9.15 -5.85 4.77
CA PRO A 158 8.68 -6.99 5.55
C PRO A 158 9.78 -7.66 6.39
N GLU A 159 11.02 -7.60 5.93
CA GLU A 159 12.19 -8.20 6.57
C GLU A 159 12.69 -7.42 7.81
N LEU A 160 12.19 -6.21 8.07
CA LEU A 160 12.54 -5.38 9.23
C LEU A 160 11.72 -5.69 10.48
N GLU A 161 11.14 -6.89 10.56
CA GLU A 161 10.44 -7.35 11.75
C GLU A 161 11.39 -7.47 12.95
N GLY A 162 10.98 -6.96 14.11
CA GLY A 162 11.77 -6.98 15.35
C GLY A 162 12.97 -6.04 15.31
N GLU A 163 14.15 -6.57 15.65
CA GLU A 163 15.42 -5.83 15.76
C GLU A 163 16.31 -5.99 14.51
N ASN A 164 15.71 -6.32 13.37
CA ASN A 164 16.45 -6.45 12.12
C ASN A 164 16.88 -5.08 11.59
N HIS A 165 18.07 -5.03 10.98
CA HIS A 165 18.63 -3.83 10.38
C HIS A 165 18.95 -4.05 8.90
N LEU A 166 18.77 -3.00 8.11
CA LEU A 166 19.14 -2.97 6.71
C LEU A 166 20.60 -2.51 6.56
N TRP A 167 21.37 -3.19 5.71
CA TRP A 167 22.73 -2.79 5.35
C TRP A 167 22.98 -3.07 3.87
N LEU A 168 23.54 -2.09 3.15
CA LEU A 168 23.97 -2.27 1.76
C LEU A 168 25.50 -2.39 1.67
N GLN A 169 26.00 -3.56 1.25
CA GLN A 169 27.43 -3.77 1.01
C GLN A 169 27.74 -3.72 -0.49
N ARG A 170 28.61 -2.78 -0.89
CA ARG A 170 29.13 -2.70 -2.26
C ARG A 170 30.46 -3.42 -2.37
N HIS A 171 30.57 -4.33 -3.33
CA HIS A 171 31.85 -4.87 -3.77
C HIS A 171 32.33 -4.14 -5.02
N VAL A 172 33.35 -3.29 -4.89
CA VAL A 172 33.96 -2.59 -6.03
C VAL A 172 35.17 -3.41 -6.49
N PRO A 173 35.17 -3.97 -7.71
CA PRO A 173 36.30 -4.74 -8.20
C PRO A 173 37.51 -3.83 -8.47
N SER A 174 38.71 -4.40 -8.36
CA SER A 174 39.95 -3.70 -8.70
C SER A 174 39.93 -3.24 -10.16
N ARG A 175 40.40 -2.01 -10.41
CA ARG A 175 40.58 -1.50 -11.78
C ARG A 175 41.66 -2.33 -12.50
N GLY A 176 41.39 -2.72 -13.74
CA GLY A 176 42.36 -3.42 -14.58
C GLY A 176 43.55 -2.54 -14.98
N ASN A 177 44.71 -3.18 -15.15
CA ASN A 177 45.89 -2.52 -15.71
C ASN A 177 45.77 -2.38 -17.24
N ILE A 178 46.38 -1.34 -17.78
CA ILE A 178 46.54 -1.14 -19.23
C ILE A 178 47.97 -1.51 -19.60
N TYR A 179 48.12 -2.36 -20.61
CA TYR A 179 49.40 -2.85 -21.11
C TYR A 179 49.70 -2.28 -22.50
N ASP A 180 50.97 -2.03 -22.79
CA ASP A 180 51.43 -1.71 -24.14
C ASP A 180 51.50 -2.97 -25.03
N ARG A 181 51.87 -2.82 -26.31
CA ARG A 181 52.01 -3.96 -27.25
C ARG A 181 53.07 -4.98 -26.81
N ALA A 182 54.08 -4.55 -26.05
CA ALA A 182 55.14 -5.41 -25.55
C ALA A 182 54.77 -6.11 -24.23
N GLY A 183 53.59 -5.82 -23.66
CA GLY A 183 53.11 -6.39 -22.41
C GLY A 183 53.61 -5.66 -21.16
N ASN A 184 54.22 -4.47 -21.31
CA ASN A 184 54.60 -3.64 -20.16
C ASN A 184 53.38 -2.87 -19.64
N VAL A 185 53.34 -2.67 -18.32
CA VAL A 185 52.31 -1.86 -17.68
C VAL A 185 52.47 -0.40 -18.08
N ALA A 186 51.49 0.12 -18.80
CA ALA A 186 51.39 1.54 -19.15
C ALA A 186 50.61 2.33 -18.09
N VAL A 187 49.54 1.74 -17.55
CA VAL A 187 48.74 2.31 -16.46
C VAL A 187 48.39 1.19 -15.48
N ALA A 188 48.71 1.39 -14.21
CA ALA A 188 48.29 0.53 -13.11
C ALA A 188 47.76 1.37 -11.95
N TYR A 189 47.16 0.69 -10.98
CA TYR A 189 46.89 1.28 -9.67
C TYR A 189 48.19 1.77 -9.04
N ALA A 190 48.17 2.97 -8.47
CA ALA A 190 49.30 3.53 -7.75
C ALA A 190 48.78 4.09 -6.41
N GLU A 191 49.62 4.01 -5.38
CA GLU A 191 49.31 4.62 -4.09
C GLU A 191 49.43 6.15 -4.21
N ALA A 192 48.44 6.85 -3.67
CA ALA A 192 48.43 8.30 -3.59
C ALA A 192 48.23 8.71 -2.13
N VAL A 193 48.94 9.76 -1.70
CA VAL A 193 48.80 10.34 -0.36
C VAL A 193 48.07 11.68 -0.50
N SER A 194 46.94 11.82 0.20
CA SER A 194 46.27 13.11 0.37
C SER A 194 46.58 13.65 1.77
N LEU A 195 46.84 14.97 1.83
CA LEU A 195 46.93 15.71 3.09
C LEU A 195 45.61 16.46 3.29
N LEU A 196 44.92 16.18 4.39
CA LEU A 196 43.72 16.90 4.81
C LEU A 196 43.96 17.62 6.14
N LEU A 197 43.23 18.70 6.35
CA LEU A 197 43.19 19.40 7.63
C LEU A 197 42.04 18.84 8.46
N ASP A 198 42.36 18.32 9.64
CA ASP A 198 41.36 17.98 10.65
C ASP A 198 41.04 19.24 11.47
N THR A 199 39.93 19.88 11.13
CA THR A 199 39.45 21.09 11.82
C THR A 199 39.12 20.85 13.29
N CYS A 200 38.83 19.61 13.72
CA CYS A 200 38.59 19.29 15.12
C CYS A 200 39.89 19.32 15.94
N ALA A 201 40.98 18.82 15.36
CA ALA A 201 42.30 18.79 16.02
C ALA A 201 43.00 20.17 16.09
N ILE A 202 42.70 21.08 15.16
CA ILE A 202 43.37 22.40 15.08
C ILE A 202 42.93 23.35 16.20
N PHE A 203 41.68 23.28 16.66
CA PHE A 203 41.18 24.22 17.68
C PHE A 203 41.60 23.86 19.11
N MET A 204 42.05 22.63 19.37
CA MET A 204 42.36 22.16 20.72
C MET A 204 43.76 22.59 21.24
N ARG A 205 44.57 23.28 20.43
CA ARG A 205 45.97 23.60 20.74
C ARG A 205 46.32 25.09 20.85
N VAL A 206 45.31 25.97 20.83
CA VAL A 206 45.48 27.40 21.13
C VAL A 206 44.88 27.67 22.52
N LYS A 207 45.70 27.47 23.55
CA LYS A 207 45.49 28.02 24.88
C LYS A 207 46.82 28.48 25.44
#